data_AF-A0A9D6FXV5-F1
#
_entry.id   AF-A0A9D6FXV5-F1
#
_cell.length_a   1.000
_cell.length_b   1.000
_cell.length_c   1.000
_cell.angle_alpha   90.00
_cell.angle_beta   90.00
_cell.angle_gamma   90.00
#
_symmetry.space_group_name_H-M   'P 1'
#
loop_
_entity.id
_entity.type
_entity.pdbx_description
1 polymer ?
#
loop_
_entity_poly.entity_id
_entity_poly.type
_entity_poly.pdbx_seq_one_letter_code
_entity_poly.pdbx_strand_id
1 'polypeptide(L)'
;MQASVFVPVFATFLFASENMSFVQAQVAMLDVFYLTFMLLGIFFYLRGNPIAAGIFMGLSMLGKAMAALAILGIAVHWVVTRRDQMAGEVRFTWNALLGIKGVPSTRSDILGMMKFLVAIPVVWLALLALLELAATHTWSNPISRTISMLTSHLGLTFNSSSTSTTGIATRPWEWLYYPGGLFYWYTPRFIGAIGWTVWALVVPAMAYMGYEIIRGRFRGHAVATFALFWFIGVYGLL
;
A
#
# COMPACT_ATOMS: atom_id res chain seq x y z
N MET A 1 -8.65 -25.33 9.14
CA MET A 1 -8.65 -25.40 7.66
C MET A 1 -7.20 -25.38 7.20
N GLN A 2 -6.69 -26.47 6.63
CA GLN A 2 -5.40 -26.44 5.93
C GLN A 2 -5.61 -25.60 4.67
N ALA A 3 -5.05 -24.38 4.64
CA ALA A 3 -5.02 -23.59 3.43
C ALA A 3 -4.22 -24.39 2.39
N SER A 4 -4.81 -24.68 1.23
CA SER A 4 -4.10 -25.40 0.17
C SER A 4 -2.86 -24.61 -0.21
N VAL A 5 -1.68 -25.22 -0.09
CA VAL A 5 -0.38 -24.63 -0.47
C VAL A 5 -0.38 -24.17 -1.93
N PHE A 6 -1.25 -24.75 -2.76
CA PHE A 6 -1.41 -24.41 -4.17
C PHE A 6 -1.80 -22.94 -4.43
N VAL A 7 -2.71 -22.37 -3.64
CA VAL A 7 -3.24 -21.01 -3.88
C VAL A 7 -2.15 -19.92 -3.82
N PRO A 8 -1.31 -19.82 -2.76
CA PRO A 8 -0.26 -18.81 -2.73
C PRO A 8 0.84 -19.05 -3.78
N VAL A 9 1.14 -20.32 -4.12
CA VAL A 9 2.09 -20.66 -5.20
C VAL A 9 1.57 -20.19 -6.54
N PHE A 10 0.29 -20.46 -6.84
CA PHE A 10 -0.33 -20.02 -8.07
C PHE A 10 -0.45 -18.50 -8.16
N ALA A 11 -0.80 -17.82 -7.06
CA ALA A 11 -0.82 -16.35 -7.01
C ALA A 11 0.57 -15.75 -7.26
N THR A 12 1.63 -16.34 -6.68
CA THR A 12 3.01 -15.92 -6.90
C THR A 12 3.44 -16.17 -8.35
N PHE A 13 3.07 -17.31 -8.93
CA PHE A 13 3.32 -17.63 -10.34
C PHE A 13 2.63 -16.62 -11.28
N LEU A 14 1.36 -16.32 -11.03
CA LEU A 14 0.61 -15.32 -11.81
C LEU A 14 1.25 -13.94 -11.70
N PHE A 15 1.63 -13.51 -10.50
CA PHE A 15 2.31 -12.23 -10.29
C PHE A 15 3.67 -12.16 -11.00
N ALA A 16 4.48 -13.22 -10.91
CA ALA A 16 5.79 -13.27 -11.56
C ALA A 16 5.72 -13.38 -13.09
N SER A 17 4.63 -13.95 -13.62
CA SER A 17 4.39 -14.10 -15.07
C SER A 17 3.60 -12.92 -15.66
N GLU A 18 3.22 -11.95 -14.84
CA GLU A 18 2.46 -10.78 -15.26
C GLU A 18 3.40 -9.84 -16.05
N ASN A 19 2.95 -9.42 -17.24
CA ASN A 19 3.80 -8.71 -18.20
C ASN A 19 4.30 -7.36 -17.65
N MET A 20 3.44 -6.58 -16.99
CA MET A 20 3.82 -5.30 -16.43
C MET A 20 4.88 -5.47 -15.32
N SER A 21 4.70 -6.45 -14.44
CA SER A 21 5.65 -6.80 -13.36
C SER A 21 6.99 -7.26 -13.92
N PHE A 22 6.97 -8.07 -14.99
CA PHE A 22 8.17 -8.53 -15.67
C PHE A 22 8.93 -7.37 -16.35
N VAL A 23 8.22 -6.50 -17.06
CA VAL A 23 8.82 -5.34 -17.75
C VAL A 23 9.39 -4.35 -16.73
N GLN A 24 8.63 -4.05 -15.66
CA GLN A 24 9.10 -3.18 -14.58
C GLN A 24 10.32 -3.75 -13.86
N ALA A 25 10.47 -5.07 -13.75
CA ALA A 25 11.65 -5.71 -13.18
C ALA A 25 12.90 -5.62 -14.07
N GLN A 26 12.73 -5.51 -15.39
CA GLN A 26 13.84 -5.40 -16.35
C GLN A 26 14.32 -3.98 -16.57
N VAL A 27 13.42 -3.00 -16.48
CA VAL A 27 13.78 -1.60 -16.51
C VAL A 27 14.18 -1.22 -15.09
N ALA A 28 15.36 -0.59 -14.91
CA ALA A 28 15.86 -0.17 -13.59
C ALA A 28 15.00 0.98 -13.01
N MET A 29 13.76 0.67 -12.67
CA MET A 29 12.79 1.59 -12.12
C MET A 29 12.76 1.46 -10.61
N LEU A 30 12.65 2.61 -9.97
CA LEU A 30 12.41 2.72 -8.54
C LEU A 30 11.11 2.00 -8.10
N ASP A 31 10.24 1.70 -9.07
CA ASP A 31 8.97 1.02 -8.90
C ASP A 31 9.09 -0.37 -8.24
N VAL A 32 10.10 -1.13 -8.62
CA VAL A 32 10.35 -2.48 -8.09
C VAL A 32 10.67 -2.44 -6.60
N PHE A 33 11.47 -1.45 -6.18
CA PHE A 33 11.88 -1.31 -4.79
C PHE A 33 10.73 -0.88 -3.90
N TYR A 34 9.93 0.13 -4.30
CA TYR A 34 8.81 0.55 -3.45
C TYR A 34 7.76 -0.58 -3.34
N LEU A 35 7.44 -1.29 -4.43
CA LEU A 35 6.50 -2.40 -4.41
C LEU A 35 6.97 -3.52 -3.49
N THR A 36 8.25 -3.90 -3.57
CA THR A 36 8.82 -4.95 -2.72
C THR A 36 8.71 -4.59 -1.23
N PHE A 37 9.12 -3.38 -0.86
CA PHE A 37 9.00 -2.92 0.52
C PHE A 37 7.55 -2.75 0.97
N MET A 38 6.64 -2.30 0.08
CA MET A 38 5.22 -2.19 0.37
C MET A 38 4.60 -3.55 0.68
N LEU A 39 4.86 -4.56 -0.15
CA LEU A 39 4.37 -5.92 0.04
C LEU A 39 4.93 -6.55 1.32
N LEU A 40 6.21 -6.33 1.63
CA LEU A 40 6.81 -6.73 2.91
C LEU A 40 6.14 -6.03 4.10
N GLY A 41 5.85 -4.74 3.98
CA GLY A 41 5.12 -3.96 4.98
C GLY A 41 3.74 -4.55 5.27
N ILE A 42 2.98 -4.84 4.21
CA ILE A 42 1.66 -5.50 4.30
C ILE A 42 1.79 -6.90 4.92
N PHE A 43 2.79 -7.68 4.51
CA PHE A 43 3.05 -9.01 5.06
C PHE A 43 3.31 -8.97 6.58
N PHE A 44 4.19 -8.08 7.05
CA PHE A 44 4.46 -7.93 8.48
C PHE A 44 3.27 -7.36 9.26
N TYR A 45 2.48 -6.49 8.63
CA TYR A 45 1.22 -6.00 9.20
C TYR A 45 0.25 -7.16 9.44
N LEU A 46 0.05 -8.01 8.44
CA LEU A 46 -0.81 -9.20 8.54
C LEU A 46 -0.29 -10.22 9.56
N ARG A 47 1.04 -10.32 9.72
CA ARG A 47 1.68 -11.16 10.75
C ARG A 47 1.58 -10.57 12.17
N GLY A 48 1.03 -9.36 12.32
CA GLY A 48 0.88 -8.68 13.61
C GLY A 48 2.18 -8.10 14.17
N ASN A 49 3.17 -7.81 13.32
CA ASN A 49 4.39 -7.09 13.69
C ASN A 49 4.32 -5.64 13.18
N PRO A 50 3.77 -4.71 13.97
CA PRO A 50 3.53 -3.34 13.52
C PRO A 50 4.81 -2.53 13.31
N ILE A 51 5.88 -2.83 14.06
CA ILE A 51 7.16 -2.10 13.93
C ILE A 51 7.80 -2.46 12.59
N ALA A 52 7.94 -3.75 12.30
CA ALA A 52 8.49 -4.19 11.02
C ALA A 52 7.64 -3.68 9.84
N ALA A 53 6.31 -3.76 9.97
CA ALA A 53 5.39 -3.19 8.98
C ALA A 53 5.64 -1.70 8.73
N GLY A 54 5.81 -0.90 9.79
CA GLY A 54 6.07 0.53 9.68
C GLY A 54 7.44 0.84 9.08
N ILE A 55 8.47 0.06 9.42
CA ILE A 55 9.82 0.20 8.83
C ILE A 55 9.76 -0.03 7.32
N PHE A 56 9.16 -1.15 6.89
CA PHE A 56 9.06 -1.47 5.47
C PHE A 56 8.15 -0.50 4.71
N MET A 57 7.10 0.03 5.34
CA MET A 57 6.29 1.10 4.74
C MET A 57 7.07 2.41 4.61
N GLY A 58 7.88 2.79 5.61
CA GLY A 58 8.78 3.95 5.50
C GLY A 58 9.83 3.79 4.39
N LEU A 59 10.41 2.59 4.26
CA LEU A 59 11.30 2.24 3.14
C LEU A 59 10.60 2.30 1.78
N SER A 60 9.34 1.85 1.71
CA SER A 60 8.55 1.95 0.49
C SER A 60 8.27 3.40 0.10
N MET A 61 7.93 4.25 1.07
CA MET A 61 7.76 5.68 0.82
C MET A 61 9.01 6.30 0.20
N LEU A 62 10.21 5.97 0.72
CA LEU A 62 11.52 6.47 0.20
C LEU A 62 11.73 6.13 -1.26
N GLY A 63 11.23 4.98 -1.70
CA GLY A 63 11.09 4.72 -3.12
C GLY A 63 10.11 5.72 -3.73
N LYS A 64 8.82 5.56 -3.43
CA LYS A 64 7.76 6.35 -4.08
C LYS A 64 6.78 6.84 -3.05
N ALA A 65 6.50 8.14 -3.07
CA ALA A 65 5.53 8.78 -2.16
C ALA A 65 4.13 8.15 -2.24
N MET A 66 3.80 7.49 -3.36
CA MET A 66 2.54 6.75 -3.56
C MET A 66 2.34 5.60 -2.55
N ALA A 67 3.39 5.10 -1.90
CA ALA A 67 3.26 4.15 -0.80
C ALA A 67 2.43 4.70 0.38
N ALA A 68 2.24 6.02 0.48
CA ALA A 68 1.32 6.65 1.43
C ALA A 68 -0.11 6.12 1.29
N LEU A 69 -0.55 5.77 0.08
CA LEU A 69 -1.87 5.16 -0.13
C LEU A 69 -1.95 3.80 0.58
N ALA A 70 -0.88 3.00 0.57
CA ALA A 70 -0.87 1.68 1.21
C ALA A 70 -1.00 1.80 2.72
N ILE A 71 -0.37 2.82 3.30
CA ILE A 71 -0.52 3.17 4.71
C ILE A 71 -1.98 3.55 5.01
N LEU A 72 -2.62 4.35 4.14
CA LEU A 72 -4.04 4.68 4.28
C LEU A 72 -4.93 3.43 4.19
N GLY A 73 -4.67 2.54 3.23
CA GLY A 73 -5.38 1.27 3.10
C GLY A 73 -5.27 0.40 4.34
N ILE A 74 -4.07 0.31 4.94
CA ILE A 74 -3.84 -0.39 6.20
C ILE A 74 -4.60 0.28 7.36
N ALA A 75 -4.59 1.61 7.43
CA ALA A 75 -5.28 2.35 8.47
C ALA A 75 -6.81 2.14 8.38
N VAL A 76 -7.39 2.25 7.19
CA VAL A 76 -8.82 1.98 6.95
C VAL A 76 -9.16 0.54 7.29
N HIS A 77 -8.37 -0.43 6.82
CA HIS A 77 -8.56 -1.83 7.15
C HIS A 77 -8.53 -2.08 8.67
N TRP A 78 -7.59 -1.47 9.39
CA TRP A 78 -7.50 -1.60 10.85
C TRP A 78 -8.73 -1.02 11.56
N VAL A 79 -9.18 0.18 11.16
CA VAL A 79 -10.39 0.82 11.71
C VAL A 79 -11.61 -0.06 11.50
N VAL A 80 -11.82 -0.56 10.28
CA VAL A 80 -13.01 -1.37 9.95
C VAL A 80 -12.99 -2.72 10.68
N THR A 81 -11.86 -3.42 10.63
CA THR A 81 -11.76 -4.80 11.16
C THR A 81 -11.77 -4.84 12.68
N ARG A 82 -11.33 -3.77 13.36
CA ARG A 82 -11.21 -3.74 14.83
C ARG A 82 -12.14 -2.75 15.53
N ARG A 83 -13.13 -2.19 14.84
CA ARG A 83 -14.10 -1.23 15.42
C ARG A 83 -14.75 -1.71 16.73
N ASP A 84 -15.10 -2.99 16.81
CA ASP A 84 -15.80 -3.57 17.96
C ASP A 84 -14.85 -3.74 19.17
N GLN A 85 -13.58 -4.03 18.91
CA GLN A 85 -12.53 -4.14 19.93
C GLN A 85 -12.06 -2.74 20.39
N MET A 86 -11.96 -1.78 19.48
CA MET A 86 -11.63 -0.39 19.81
C MET A 86 -12.67 0.26 20.71
N ALA A 87 -13.97 0.04 20.48
CA ALA A 87 -15.01 0.57 21.35
C ALA A 87 -14.85 0.04 22.79
N GLY A 88 -14.40 -1.22 22.95
CA GLY A 88 -14.07 -1.82 24.24
C GLY A 88 -12.82 -1.22 24.88
N GLU A 89 -11.73 -1.09 24.12
CA GLU A 89 -10.46 -0.51 24.63
C GLU A 89 -10.59 0.98 24.95
N VAL A 90 -11.27 1.77 24.11
CA VAL A 90 -11.53 3.19 24.36
C VAL A 90 -12.41 3.38 25.59
N ARG A 91 -13.48 2.57 25.74
CA ARG A 91 -14.30 2.57 26.97
C ARG A 91 -13.48 2.17 28.18
N PHE A 92 -12.57 1.21 28.05
CA PHE A 92 -11.67 0.82 29.12
C PHE A 92 -10.71 1.95 29.51
N THR A 93 -10.03 2.60 28.56
CA THR A 93 -9.13 3.73 28.81
C THR A 93 -9.89 4.91 29.43
N TRP A 94 -11.11 5.16 28.96
CA TRP A 94 -12.01 6.16 29.51
C TRP A 94 -12.42 5.84 30.95
N ASN A 95 -12.83 4.59 31.22
CA ASN A 95 -13.20 4.13 32.55
C ASN A 95 -12.00 4.13 33.52
N ALA A 96 -10.79 3.82 33.03
CA ALA A 96 -9.56 3.91 33.79
C ALA A 96 -9.19 5.36 34.13
N LEU A 97 -9.37 6.30 33.19
CA LEU A 97 -9.27 7.74 33.42
C LEU A 97 -10.29 8.22 34.47
N LEU A 98 -11.48 7.63 34.49
CA LEU A 98 -12.52 7.88 35.49
C LEU A 98 -12.31 7.11 36.82
N GLY A 99 -11.17 6.44 37.01
CA GLY A 99 -10.83 5.74 38.25
C GLY A 99 -11.58 4.42 38.48
N ILE A 100 -12.33 3.93 37.49
CA ILE A 100 -13.03 2.66 37.55
C ILE A 100 -12.00 1.55 37.22
N LYS A 101 -11.66 0.73 38.22
CA LYS A 101 -10.69 -0.38 38.06
C LYS A 101 -11.23 -1.43 37.09
N GLY A 102 -10.72 -1.44 35.86
CA GLY A 102 -10.91 -2.52 34.91
C GLY A 102 -9.69 -3.44 34.82
N VAL A 103 -9.90 -4.68 34.38
CA VAL A 103 -8.84 -5.66 34.06
C VAL A 103 -8.09 -5.20 32.80
N PRO A 104 -6.75 -5.10 32.80
CA PRO A 104 -5.98 -4.65 31.64
C PRO A 104 -6.10 -5.63 30.46
N SER A 105 -6.43 -5.10 29.27
CA SER A 105 -6.29 -5.81 28.00
C SER A 105 -4.82 -6.19 27.80
N THR A 106 -4.50 -7.49 27.88
CA THR A 106 -3.14 -8.06 27.84
C THR A 106 -2.39 -7.81 26.52
N ARG A 107 -3.02 -7.21 25.51
CA ARG A 107 -2.35 -6.81 24.26
C ARG A 107 -3.07 -5.62 23.63
N SER A 108 -2.67 -4.40 23.98
CA SER A 108 -3.31 -3.20 23.44
C SER A 108 -3.00 -3.04 21.95
N ASP A 109 -4.00 -3.33 21.13
CA ASP A 109 -3.91 -3.27 19.68
C ASP A 109 -3.66 -1.84 19.18
N ILE A 110 -4.11 -0.84 19.95
CA ILE A 110 -3.84 0.58 19.74
C ILE A 110 -2.35 0.89 19.83
N LEU A 111 -1.63 0.34 20.82
CA LEU A 111 -0.19 0.57 20.96
C LEU A 111 0.58 -0.01 19.77
N GLY A 112 0.11 -1.13 19.22
CA GLY A 112 0.63 -1.67 17.97
C GLY A 112 0.50 -0.68 16.82
N MET A 113 -0.70 -0.12 16.62
CA MET A 113 -0.94 0.88 15.57
C MET A 113 -0.11 2.16 15.78
N MET A 114 0.01 2.65 17.02
CA MET A 114 0.88 3.80 17.32
C MET A 114 2.33 3.54 16.94
N LYS A 115 2.86 2.35 17.27
CA LYS A 115 4.23 1.95 16.87
C LYS A 115 4.39 1.91 15.35
N PHE A 116 3.39 1.41 14.62
CA PHE A 116 3.37 1.42 13.16
C PHE A 116 3.42 2.86 12.61
N LEU A 117 2.52 3.72 13.08
CA LEU A 117 2.40 5.11 12.61
C LEU A 117 3.62 5.96 12.94
N VAL A 118 4.32 5.69 14.05
CA VAL A 118 5.56 6.39 14.43
C VAL A 118 6.76 5.85 13.67
N ALA A 119 6.85 4.54 13.43
CA ALA A 119 7.98 3.94 12.72
C ALA A 119 8.11 4.48 11.29
N ILE A 120 7.00 4.75 10.59
CA ILE A 120 6.99 5.26 9.21
C ILE A 120 7.75 6.60 9.07
N PRO A 121 7.34 7.70 9.74
CA PRO A 121 8.01 9.00 9.60
C PRO A 121 9.43 8.97 10.17
N VAL A 122 9.69 8.17 11.20
CA VAL A 122 11.05 8.02 11.75
C VAL A 122 11.98 7.41 10.70
N VAL A 123 11.58 6.31 10.06
CA VAL A 123 12.39 5.64 9.03
C VAL A 123 12.51 6.51 7.79
N TRP A 124 11.41 7.13 7.34
CA TRP A 124 11.40 8.06 6.21
C TRP A 124 12.38 9.22 6.44
N LEU A 125 12.25 9.96 7.54
CA LEU A 125 13.08 11.16 7.78
C LEU A 125 14.55 10.80 8.03
N ALA A 126 14.82 9.74 8.82
CA ALA A 126 16.19 9.34 9.13
C ALA A 126 16.95 8.90 7.88
N LEU A 127 16.33 8.06 7.04
CA LEU A 127 16.96 7.59 5.81
C LEU A 127 16.95 8.66 4.72
N LEU A 128 15.94 9.52 4.64
CA LEU A 128 15.95 10.65 3.70
C LEU A 128 17.15 11.55 3.98
N ALA A 129 17.40 11.90 5.24
CA ALA A 129 18.57 12.69 5.63
C ALA A 129 19.89 11.97 5.31
N LEU A 130 19.97 10.67 5.61
CA LEU A 130 21.17 9.87 5.35
C LEU A 130 21.48 9.74 3.86
N LEU A 131 20.45 9.43 3.05
CA LEU A 131 20.58 9.23 1.61
C LEU A 131 20.85 10.54 0.88
N GLU A 132 20.24 11.66 1.30
CA GLU A 132 20.61 12.97 0.75
C GLU A 132 22.05 13.31 1.06
N LEU A 133 22.49 13.17 2.31
CA LEU A 133 23.87 13.44 2.66
C LEU A 133 24.85 12.59 1.84
N ALA A 134 24.53 11.31 1.63
CA ALA A 134 25.34 10.42 0.80
C ALA A 134 25.33 10.81 -0.69
N ALA A 135 24.22 11.30 -1.22
CA ALA A 135 24.05 11.61 -2.64
C ALA A 135 24.56 13.00 -3.04
N THR A 136 24.30 14.03 -2.21
CA THR A 136 24.62 15.43 -2.53
C THR A 136 25.83 15.95 -1.78
N HIS A 137 26.37 15.18 -0.82
CA HIS A 137 27.45 15.59 0.09
C HIS A 137 27.15 16.88 0.87
N THR A 138 25.87 17.27 0.97
CA THR A 138 25.42 18.48 1.66
C THR A 138 24.34 18.12 2.67
N TRP A 139 24.35 18.79 3.83
CA TRP A 139 23.30 18.62 4.81
C TRP A 139 22.07 19.42 4.41
N SER A 140 21.02 18.72 4.01
CA SER A 140 19.74 19.30 3.66
C SER A 140 18.69 18.92 4.70
N ASN A 141 17.78 19.85 4.99
CA ASN A 141 16.74 19.61 5.99
C ASN A 141 15.70 18.63 5.41
N PRO A 142 15.53 17.42 6.00
CA PRO A 142 14.64 16.39 5.47
C PRO A 142 13.16 16.80 5.49
N ILE A 143 12.77 17.70 6.39
CA ILE A 143 11.40 18.22 6.47
C ILE A 143 11.13 19.13 5.26
N SER A 144 12.02 20.09 5.00
CA SER A 144 11.91 20.99 3.84
C SER A 144 11.91 20.21 2.53
N ARG A 145 12.72 19.15 2.45
CA ARG A 145 12.75 18.24 1.30
C ARG A 145 11.45 17.45 1.14
N THR A 146 10.88 16.95 2.23
CA THR A 146 9.59 16.26 2.20
C THR A 146 8.48 17.21 1.70
N ILE A 147 8.47 18.45 2.16
CA ILE A 147 7.50 19.46 1.72
C ILE A 147 7.67 19.76 0.23
N SER A 148 8.90 19.95 -0.27
CA SER A 148 9.11 20.21 -1.70
C SER A 148 8.73 19.03 -2.59
N MET A 149 9.00 17.80 -2.16
CA MET A 149 8.53 16.58 -2.83
C MET A 149 7.01 16.51 -2.86
N LEU A 150 6.34 16.78 -1.73
CA LEU A 150 4.88 16.77 -1.64
C LEU A 150 4.25 17.83 -2.53
N THR A 151 4.75 19.07 -2.49
CA THR A 151 4.27 20.16 -3.36
C THR A 151 4.46 19.82 -4.84
N SER A 152 5.58 19.22 -5.21
CA SER A 152 5.83 18.79 -6.59
C SER A 152 4.86 17.70 -7.04
N HIS A 153 4.56 16.72 -6.17
CA HIS A 153 3.60 15.65 -6.47
C HIS A 153 2.16 16.16 -6.55
N LEU A 154 1.75 17.06 -5.65
CA LEU A 154 0.41 17.66 -5.64
C LEU A 154 0.20 18.64 -6.81
N GLY A 155 1.28 19.19 -7.37
CA GLY A 155 1.24 20.06 -8.54
C GLY A 155 1.07 19.32 -9.88
N LEU A 156 1.16 17.99 -9.90
CA LEU A 156 0.94 17.19 -11.12
C LEU A 156 -0.57 17.12 -11.42
N THR A 157 -0.99 17.77 -12.51
CA THR A 157 -2.38 17.68 -13.00
C THR A 157 -2.43 16.92 -14.33
N PHE A 158 -3.50 16.13 -14.53
CA PHE A 158 -3.76 15.44 -15.81
C PHE A 158 -3.89 16.41 -17.00
N ASN A 159 -4.15 17.70 -16.73
CA ASN A 159 -4.29 18.72 -17.76
C ASN A 159 -2.93 19.20 -18.31
N SER A 160 -1.84 18.97 -17.60
CA SER A 160 -0.48 19.27 -18.05
C SER A 160 0.10 18.23 -19.03
N SER A 161 -0.58 17.11 -19.21
CA SER A 161 -0.19 16.00 -20.10
C SER A 161 -1.00 15.93 -21.40
N SER A 162 -1.99 16.80 -21.61
CA SER A 162 -2.85 16.83 -22.79
C SER A 162 -2.15 17.31 -24.08
N THR A 163 -0.96 17.90 -23.97
CA THR A 163 -0.14 18.33 -25.13
C THR A 163 0.84 17.27 -25.62
N SER A 164 0.99 16.16 -24.90
CA SER A 164 1.91 15.08 -25.27
C SER A 164 1.10 13.87 -25.69
N THR A 165 1.04 13.60 -26.99
CA THR A 165 0.55 12.38 -27.65
C THR A 165 1.24 11.07 -27.18
N THR A 166 2.03 11.13 -26.11
CA THR A 166 2.90 10.09 -25.53
C THR A 166 2.71 9.93 -24.00
N GLY A 167 1.61 10.45 -23.43
CA GLY A 167 1.40 10.51 -21.99
C GLY A 167 1.39 9.15 -21.27
N ILE A 168 2.38 8.93 -20.39
CA ILE A 168 2.42 7.85 -19.38
C ILE A 168 1.36 8.09 -18.27
N ALA A 169 0.74 9.27 -18.24
CA ALA A 169 -0.31 9.63 -17.30
C ALA A 169 -1.65 9.02 -17.72
N THR A 170 -1.99 7.88 -17.14
CA THR A 170 -3.29 7.19 -17.29
C THR A 170 -3.97 7.08 -15.94
N ARG A 171 -5.30 7.11 -15.91
CA ARG A 171 -6.04 6.97 -14.65
C ARG A 171 -6.16 5.49 -14.29
N PRO A 172 -5.94 5.09 -13.03
CA PRO A 172 -6.05 3.69 -12.60
C PRO A 172 -7.34 2.97 -13.08
N TRP A 173 -8.50 3.61 -13.02
CA TRP A 173 -9.75 3.00 -13.50
C TRP A 173 -9.81 2.75 -15.01
N GLU A 174 -9.06 3.49 -15.83
CA GLU A 174 -9.05 3.28 -17.29
C GLU A 174 -8.55 1.88 -17.63
N TRP A 175 -7.66 1.34 -16.79
CA TRP A 175 -7.06 0.02 -16.95
C TRP A 175 -8.05 -1.12 -16.69
N LEU A 176 -9.16 -0.85 -15.99
CA LEU A 176 -10.23 -1.82 -15.78
C LEU A 176 -11.05 -2.05 -17.05
N TYR A 177 -11.24 -1.02 -17.87
CA TYR A 177 -12.05 -1.11 -19.09
C TYR A 177 -11.20 -1.32 -20.34
N TYR A 178 -9.99 -0.76 -20.34
CA TYR A 178 -9.06 -0.81 -21.46
C TYR A 178 -7.67 -1.19 -20.96
N PRO A 179 -7.19 -2.42 -21.22
CA PRO A 179 -5.81 -2.81 -20.93
C PRO A 179 -4.86 -2.14 -21.92
N GLY A 180 -4.65 -0.83 -21.72
CA GLY A 180 -3.69 -0.04 -22.48
C GLY A 180 -2.26 -0.42 -22.13
N GLY A 181 -1.38 -0.41 -23.13
CA GLY A 181 0.05 -0.55 -22.89
C GLY A 181 0.68 0.77 -22.47
N LEU A 182 1.50 0.75 -21.42
CA LEU A 182 2.41 1.85 -21.09
C LEU A 182 3.72 1.66 -21.81
N PHE A 183 4.15 2.70 -22.54
CA PHE A 183 5.47 2.75 -23.15
C PHE A 183 6.50 3.25 -22.13
N TYR A 184 7.38 2.35 -21.69
CA TYR A 184 8.43 2.67 -20.72
C TYR A 184 9.71 3.21 -21.38
N TRP A 185 10.01 2.77 -22.60
CA TRP A 185 11.20 3.20 -23.33
C TRP A 185 11.01 3.04 -24.84
N TYR A 186 11.66 3.89 -25.64
CA TYR A 186 11.46 3.93 -27.09
C TYR A 186 12.39 2.98 -27.88
N THR A 187 13.61 2.74 -27.38
CA THR A 187 14.62 1.87 -28.01
C THR A 187 15.55 1.22 -26.97
N PRO A 188 15.46 -0.10 -26.72
CA PRO A 188 14.42 -1.02 -27.22
C PRO A 188 13.03 -0.68 -26.65
N ARG A 189 11.97 -1.05 -27.38
CA ARG A 189 10.58 -0.75 -26.98
C ARG A 189 10.15 -1.67 -25.84
N PHE A 190 9.97 -1.11 -24.66
CA PHE A 190 9.34 -1.80 -23.53
C PHE A 190 7.91 -1.32 -23.37
N ILE A 191 6.95 -2.23 -23.54
CA ILE A 191 5.52 -1.98 -23.31
C ILE A 191 5.10 -2.85 -22.14
N GLY A 192 4.69 -2.23 -21.03
CA GLY A 192 4.03 -2.94 -19.95
C GLY A 192 2.53 -2.84 -20.12
N ALA A 193 1.84 -3.97 -20.12
CA ALA A 193 0.39 -4.03 -20.12
C ALA A 193 -0.07 -5.05 -19.08
N ILE A 194 -1.23 -4.84 -18.47
CA ILE A 194 -1.82 -5.85 -17.60
C ILE A 194 -2.11 -7.10 -18.43
N GLY A 195 -1.60 -8.25 -17.98
CA GLY A 195 -1.89 -9.53 -18.62
C GLY A 195 -3.40 -9.82 -18.66
N TRP A 196 -3.88 -10.38 -19.78
CA TRP A 196 -5.30 -10.69 -20.00
C TRP A 196 -5.93 -11.53 -18.87
N THR A 197 -5.18 -12.44 -18.28
CA THR A 197 -5.65 -13.28 -17.17
C THR A 197 -5.91 -12.47 -15.91
N VAL A 198 -4.99 -11.58 -15.52
CA VAL A 198 -5.14 -10.72 -14.34
C VAL A 198 -6.26 -9.71 -14.58
N TRP A 199 -6.30 -9.09 -15.76
CA TRP A 199 -7.35 -8.16 -16.16
C TRP A 199 -8.74 -8.80 -16.10
N ALA A 200 -8.92 -9.99 -16.67
CA ALA A 200 -10.22 -10.66 -16.68
C ALA A 200 -10.66 -11.14 -15.29
N LEU A 201 -9.71 -11.48 -14.41
CA LEU A 201 -9.99 -12.01 -13.08
C LEU A 201 -10.14 -10.95 -11.99
N VAL A 202 -9.63 -9.72 -12.20
CA VAL A 202 -9.64 -8.70 -11.14
C VAL A 202 -11.07 -8.34 -10.72
N VAL A 203 -11.97 -8.06 -11.67
CA VAL A 203 -13.34 -7.65 -11.36
C VAL A 203 -14.14 -8.79 -10.71
N PRO A 204 -14.16 -10.03 -11.25
CA PRO A 204 -14.83 -11.15 -10.59
C PRO A 204 -14.29 -11.44 -9.19
N ALA A 205 -12.97 -11.38 -8.99
CA ALA A 205 -12.36 -11.60 -7.68
C ALA A 205 -12.78 -10.54 -6.66
N MET A 206 -12.76 -9.25 -7.04
CA MET A 206 -13.19 -8.16 -6.17
C MET A 206 -14.69 -8.23 -5.86
N ALA A 207 -15.53 -8.56 -6.85
CA ALA A 207 -16.96 -8.75 -6.66
C ALA A 207 -17.27 -9.91 -5.71
N TYR A 208 -16.57 -11.04 -5.86
CA TYR A 208 -16.71 -12.20 -4.97
C TYR A 208 -16.30 -11.87 -3.53
N MET A 209 -15.17 -11.17 -3.33
CA MET A 209 -14.75 -10.71 -2.01
C MET A 209 -15.77 -9.75 -1.38
N GLY A 210 -16.33 -8.84 -2.17
CA GLY A 210 -17.39 -7.92 -1.70
C GLY A 210 -18.66 -8.65 -1.29
N TYR A 211 -19.13 -9.60 -2.10
CA TYR A 211 -20.28 -10.45 -1.80
C TYR A 211 -20.11 -11.22 -0.49
N GLU A 212 -18.94 -11.82 -0.28
CA GLU A 212 -18.66 -12.59 0.92
C GLU A 212 -18.53 -11.72 2.19
N ILE A 213 -18.04 -10.47 2.07
CA ILE A 213 -18.05 -9.49 3.16
C ILE A 213 -19.49 -9.13 3.55
N ILE A 214 -20.35 -8.85 2.57
CA ILE A 214 -21.77 -8.50 2.82
C ILE A 214 -22.52 -9.64 3.51
N ARG A 215 -22.22 -10.90 3.16
CA ARG A 215 -22.83 -12.08 3.79
C ARG A 215 -22.26 -12.42 5.18
N GLY A 216 -21.30 -11.66 5.69
CA GLY A 216 -20.76 -11.82 7.05
C GLY A 216 -19.91 -13.08 7.25
N ARG A 217 -19.63 -13.83 6.18
CA ARG A 217 -18.79 -15.05 6.20
C ARG A 217 -17.31 -14.76 6.36
N PHE A 218 -16.91 -13.49 6.20
CA PHE A 218 -15.51 -13.05 6.13
C PHE A 218 -14.92 -12.45 7.41
N ARG A 219 -15.56 -12.63 8.58
CA ARG A 219 -15.13 -12.09 9.89
C ARG A 219 -13.74 -12.51 10.41
N GLY A 220 -12.89 -13.13 9.58
CA GLY A 220 -11.52 -13.53 9.95
C GLY A 220 -10.46 -13.45 8.84
N HIS A 221 -10.80 -13.03 7.62
CA HIS A 221 -9.84 -13.04 6.50
C HIS A 221 -9.32 -11.62 6.22
N ALA A 222 -8.38 -11.18 7.05
CA ALA A 222 -7.76 -9.84 7.01
C ALA A 222 -7.21 -9.44 5.62
N VAL A 223 -6.80 -10.43 4.80
CA VAL A 223 -6.23 -10.19 3.47
C VAL A 223 -7.29 -9.69 2.47
N ALA A 224 -8.49 -10.29 2.46
CA ALA A 224 -9.51 -9.96 1.47
C ALA A 224 -10.18 -8.62 1.76
N THR A 225 -10.43 -8.33 3.05
CA THR A 225 -10.92 -7.01 3.49
C THR A 225 -9.92 -5.92 3.13
N PHE A 226 -8.63 -6.16 3.38
CA PHE A 226 -7.57 -5.22 2.96
C PHE A 226 -7.53 -5.06 1.44
N ALA A 227 -7.49 -6.16 0.67
CA ALA A 227 -7.42 -6.12 -0.78
C ALA A 227 -8.60 -5.37 -1.42
N LEU A 228 -9.80 -5.53 -0.87
CA LEU A 228 -10.99 -4.83 -1.35
C LEU A 228 -10.95 -3.33 -1.03
N PHE A 229 -10.55 -2.92 0.18
CA PHE A 229 -10.38 -1.50 0.51
C PHE A 229 -9.25 -0.86 -0.30
N TRP A 230 -8.16 -1.58 -0.50
CA TRP A 230 -7.07 -1.17 -1.37
C TRP A 230 -7.55 -0.97 -2.81
N PHE A 231 -8.28 -1.94 -3.37
CA PHE A 231 -8.82 -1.86 -4.72
C PHE A 231 -9.77 -0.66 -4.89
N ILE A 232 -10.71 -0.47 -3.95
CA ILE A 232 -11.62 0.68 -3.98
C ILE A 232 -10.83 2.00 -3.84
N GLY A 233 -9.83 2.05 -2.98
CA GLY A 233 -9.01 3.24 -2.76
C GLY A 233 -8.12 3.60 -3.96
N VAL A 234 -7.61 2.62 -4.69
CA VAL A 234 -6.75 2.87 -5.86
C VAL A 234 -7.55 3.12 -7.12
N TYR A 235 -8.61 2.33 -7.38
CA TYR A 235 -9.38 2.44 -8.62
C TYR A 235 -10.60 3.36 -8.51
N GLY A 236 -11.08 3.66 -7.30
CA GLY A 236 -12.26 4.50 -7.09
C GLY A 236 -11.97 5.97 -6.78
N LEU A 237 -10.77 6.29 -6.27
CA LEU A 237 -10.40 7.64 -5.80
C LEU A 237 -9.40 8.36 -6.74
N LEU A 238 -8.69 7.64 -7.61
CA LEU A 238 -7.59 8.15 -8.46
C LEU A 238 -7.79 7.81 -9.92
#